data_AF-A0A401UNP5-F1
#
_entry.id   AF-A0A401UNP5-F1
#
_cell.length_a   1.000
_cell.length_b   1.000
_cell.length_c   1.000
_cell.angle_alpha   90.00
_cell.angle_beta   90.00
_cell.angle_gamma   90.00
#
_symmetry.space_group_name_H-M   'P 1'
#
loop_
_entity.id
_entity.type
_entity.pdbx_description
1 polymer ?
#
loop_
_entity_poly.entity_id
_entity_poly.type
_entity_poly.pdbx_seq_one_letter_code
_entity_poly.pdbx_strand_id
1 'polypeptide(L)' 'MDYSKVKEVNGIEHVGDVPSAKKGIIDFLSGEDRYKDSIPQDRLNSYKKGREIAVEIENILNGDQRAY' A
#
# COMPACT_ATOMS: atom_id res chain seq x y z
N MET A 1 18.85 -11.24 12.94
CA MET A 1 17.42 -11.10 12.60
C MET A 1 17.14 -12.09 11.51
N ASP A 2 16.21 -13.02 11.76
CA ASP A 2 15.83 -14.04 10.79
C ASP A 2 14.79 -13.44 9.81
N TYR A 3 15.21 -13.22 8.57
CA TYR A 3 14.39 -12.65 7.51
C TYR A 3 13.46 -13.68 6.84
N SER A 4 13.48 -14.93 7.31
CA SER A 4 12.61 -16.00 6.81
C SER A 4 11.12 -15.64 6.93
N LYS A 5 10.73 -14.91 7.98
CA LYS A 5 9.34 -14.43 8.18
C LYS A 5 8.90 -13.36 7.17
N VAL A 6 9.83 -12.64 6.55
CA VAL A 6 9.49 -11.63 5.51
C VAL A 6 9.07 -12.30 4.20
N LYS A 7 9.55 -13.53 3.95
CA LYS A 7 9.19 -14.32 2.76
C LYS A 7 7.78 -14.91 2.81
N GLU A 8 7.12 -14.86 3.96
CA GLU A 8 5.75 -15.40 4.12
C GLU A 8 4.65 -14.39 3.80
N VAL A 9 5.01 -13.16 3.39
CA VAL A 9 4.05 -12.20 2.81
C VAL A 9 3.90 -12.49 1.30
N ASN A 10 3.61 -13.75 0.99
CA ASN A 10 3.54 -14.32 -0.37
C ASN A 10 2.19 -14.03 -1.06
N GLY A 11 1.57 -12.88 -0.75
CA GLY A 11 0.27 -12.44 -1.27
C GLY A 11 0.25 -10.98 -1.74
N ILE A 12 1.31 -10.20 -1.49
CA ILE A 12 1.42 -8.85 -2.04
C ILE A 12 1.95 -8.99 -3.47
N GLU A 13 1.03 -8.97 -4.42
CA GLU A 13 1.29 -8.83 -5.85
C GLU A 13 2.42 -7.81 -6.09
N HIS A 14 3.41 -8.18 -6.89
CA HIS A 14 4.58 -7.34 -7.17
C HIS A 14 4.18 -5.90 -7.50
N VAL A 15 4.57 -4.95 -6.65
CA VAL A 15 4.47 -3.53 -6.99
C VAL A 15 5.56 -3.21 -8.00
N GLY A 16 5.18 -3.05 -9.28
CA GLY A 16 6.13 -2.79 -10.36
C GLY A 16 7.08 -1.62 -10.05
N ASP A 17 6.52 -0.47 -9.67
CA ASP A 17 7.25 0.72 -9.22
C ASP A 17 6.95 1.02 -7.74
N VAL A 18 7.90 0.65 -6.88
CA VAL A 18 7.82 0.86 -5.42
C VAL A 18 7.59 2.33 -5.04
N PRO A 19 8.27 3.33 -5.63
CA PRO A 19 8.02 4.74 -5.31
C PRO A 19 6.57 5.17 -5.53
N SER A 20 5.96 4.75 -6.64
CA SER A 20 4.56 5.09 -6.94
C SER A 20 3.60 4.37 -6.01
N ALA A 21 3.85 3.10 -5.70
CA ALA A 21 3.06 2.37 -4.71
C ALA A 21 3.12 3.04 -3.32
N LYS A 22 4.30 3.48 -2.88
CA LYS A 22 4.45 4.23 -1.62
C LYS A 22 3.62 5.51 -1.62
N LYS A 23 3.62 6.26 -2.73
CA LYS A 23 2.77 7.46 -2.87
C LYS A 23 1.28 7.14 -2.77
N GLY A 24 0.84 6.02 -3.36
CA GLY A 24 -0.54 5.53 -3.24
C GLY A 24 -0.91 5.21 -1.79
N ILE A 25 -0.02 4.56 -1.05
CA ILE A 25 -0.25 4.27 0.37
C ILE A 25 -0.42 5.56 1.17
N ILE A 26 0.48 6.53 0.97
CA ILE A 26 0.45 7.81 1.70
C ILE A 26 -0.81 8.59 1.36
N ASP A 27 -1.17 8.72 0.08
CA ASP A 27 -2.37 9.46 -0.33
C ASP A 27 -3.64 8.86 0.31
N PHE A 28 -3.74 7.51 0.31
CA PHE A 28 -4.88 6.84 0.93
C PHE A 28 -4.95 7.07 2.44
N LEU A 29 -3.87 6.75 3.18
CA LEU A 29 -3.87 6.82 4.65
C LEU A 29 -3.93 8.26 5.18
N SER A 30 -3.51 9.25 4.37
CA SER A 30 -3.64 10.67 4.74
C SER A 30 -5.01 11.26 4.41
N GLY A 31 -5.84 10.56 3.63
CA GLY A 31 -7.12 11.07 3.15
C GLY A 31 -7.01 12.18 2.10
N GLU A 32 -5.81 12.40 1.53
CA GLU A 32 -5.52 13.46 0.57
C GLU A 32 -4.82 12.91 -0.68
N ASP A 33 -5.31 13.28 -1.87
CA ASP A 33 -4.72 12.85 -3.14
C ASP A 33 -3.53 13.77 -3.56
N ARG A 34 -2.49 13.88 -2.73
CA ARG A 34 -1.36 14.82 -2.95
C ARG A 34 -0.49 14.44 -4.14
N TYR A 35 -0.27 13.14 -4.35
CA TYR A 35 0.70 12.66 -5.33
C TYR A 35 0.08 12.18 -6.64
N LYS A 36 -1.23 11.96 -6.67
CA LYS A 36 -1.98 11.38 -7.79
C LYS A 36 -1.65 11.99 -9.15
N ASP A 37 -1.68 13.31 -9.26
CA ASP A 37 -1.44 14.02 -10.53
C ASP A 37 0.04 14.02 -10.94
N SER A 38 0.95 13.72 -10.00
CA SER A 38 2.39 13.61 -10.26
C SER A 38 2.82 12.21 -10.72
N ILE A 39 1.91 11.23 -10.77
CA ILE A 39 2.23 9.86 -11.15
C ILE A 39 2.22 9.74 -12.69
N PRO A 40 3.35 9.33 -13.30
CA PRO A 40 3.38 9.00 -14.72
C PRO A 40 2.37 7.90 -15.06
N GLN A 41 1.73 8.00 -16.23
CA GLN A 41 0.65 7.08 -16.63
C GLN A 41 1.10 5.61 -16.65
N ASP A 42 2.35 5.35 -17.05
CA ASP A 42 2.98 4.01 -17.06
C ASP A 42 3.20 3.43 -15.64
N ARG A 43 3.15 4.26 -14.59
CA ARG A 43 3.32 3.86 -13.18
C ARG A 43 2.03 3.93 -12.37
N LEU A 44 0.93 4.34 -12.99
CA LEU A 44 -0.36 4.50 -12.33
C LEU A 44 -0.88 3.19 -11.71
N ASN A 45 -0.58 2.05 -12.33
CA ASN A 45 -0.95 0.74 -11.78
C ASN A 45 -0.27 0.47 -10.43
N SER A 46 1.01 0.80 -10.30
CA SER A 46 1.72 0.64 -9.02
C SER A 46 1.18 1.59 -7.95
N TYR A 47 0.85 2.83 -8.31
CA TYR A 47 0.15 3.76 -7.41
C TYR A 47 -1.19 3.21 -6.92
N LYS A 48 -2.04 2.70 -7.83
CA LYS A 48 -3.31 2.06 -7.47
C LYS A 48 -3.11 0.87 -6.54
N LYS A 49 -2.10 0.03 -6.82
CA LYS A 49 -1.78 -1.11 -5.95
C LYS A 49 -1.36 -0.68 -4.55
N GLY A 50 -0.63 0.44 -4.45
CA GLY A 50 -0.34 1.08 -3.17
C GLY A 50 -1.58 1.47 -2.38
N ARG A 51 -2.61 2.01 -3.04
CA ARG A 51 -3.88 2.33 -2.37
C ARG A 51 -4.62 1.08 -1.88
N GLU A 52 -4.60 -0.02 -2.65
CA GLU A 52 -5.17 -1.30 -2.22
C GLU A 52 -4.48 -1.83 -0.96
N ILE A 53 -3.14 -1.78 -0.92
CA ILE A 53 -2.35 -2.16 0.28
C ILE A 53 -2.75 -1.28 1.48
N ALA A 54 -3.00 0.01 1.27
CA ALA A 54 -3.42 0.90 2.34
C ALA A 54 -4.81 0.57 2.91
N VAL A 55 -5.75 0.12 2.07
CA VAL A 55 -7.04 -0.41 2.52
C VAL A 55 -6.83 -1.64 3.42
N GLU A 56 -5.95 -2.55 3.03
CA GLU A 56 -5.63 -3.73 3.84
C GLU A 56 -5.01 -3.34 5.20
N ILE A 57 -4.09 -2.36 5.21
CA ILE A 57 -3.50 -1.81 6.44
C ILE A 57 -4.59 -1.22 7.34
N GLU A 58 -5.47 -0.38 6.80
CA GLU A 58 -6.57 0.23 7.56
C GLU A 58 -7.52 -0.82 8.13
N ASN A 59 -7.87 -1.84 7.34
CA ASN A 59 -8.71 -2.95 7.78
C ASN A 59 -8.08 -3.77 8.90
N ILE A 60 -6.76 -4.01 8.85
CA ILE A 60 -6.04 -4.70 9.93
C ILE A 60 -6.08 -3.87 11.21
N LEU A 61 -5.76 -2.57 11.12
CA LEU A 61 -5.75 -1.67 12.27
C LEU A 61 -7.13 -1.50 12.91
N ASN A 62 -8.19 -1.41 12.09
CA ASN A 62 -9.56 -1.28 12.56
C ASN A 62 -10.19 -2.63 12.98
N GLY A 63 -9.72 -3.74 12.39
CA GLY A 63 -10.11 -5.09 12.76
C GLY A 63 -9.58 -5.48 14.14
N ASP A 64 -8.34 -5.12 14.46
CA ASP A 64 -7.75 -5.27 15.81
C ASP A 64 -8.51 -4.45 16.86
N GLN A 65 -9.06 -3.29 16.49
CA GLN A 65 -9.84 -2.46 17.41
C GLN A 65 -11.22 -3.03 17.77
N ARG A 66 -11.77 -3.97 16.98
CA ARG A 66 -13.06 -4.63 17.29
C ARG A 66 -12.92 -5.82 18.25
N ALA A 67 -11.70 -6.21 18.60
CA ALA A 67 -11.41 -7.32 19.50
C ALA A 67 -11.31 -6.91 20.99
N TYR A 68 -11.55 -5.64 21.32
CA TYR A 68 -11.50 -5.08 22.68
C TYR A 68 -12.83 -4.45 23.10
#